data_AF-A0A967JFF3-F1
#
_entry.id   AF-A0A967JFF3-F1
#
_cell.length_a   1.000
_cell.length_b   1.000
_cell.length_c   1.000
_cell.angle_alpha   90.00
_cell.angle_beta   90.00
_cell.angle_gamma   90.00
#
_symmetry.space_group_name_H-M   'P 1'
#
loop_
_entity.id
_entity.type
_entity.pdbx_description
1 polymer ?
#
loop_
_entity_poly.entity_id
_entity_poly.type
_entity_poly.pdbx_seq_one_letter_code
_entity_poly.pdbx_strand_id
1 'polypeptide(L)'
;MIASDGTPFVDGRAHPRGAGSFARVLGRYVREEGTLSLMEALRKMTLMPARRLENVVPAMRGKGRVSVGADADLTMFDPEAVVDRATFAEPAQPSA
;
A
#
# COMPACT_ATOMS: atom_id res chain seq x y z
N MET A 1 -4.31 9.15 -4.08
CA MET A 1 -4.00 8.22 -2.99
C MET A 1 -4.19 6.82 -3.51
N ILE A 2 -3.56 5.83 -2.90
CA ILE A 2 -3.80 4.42 -3.19
C ILE A 2 -4.63 3.84 -2.03
N ALA A 3 -5.69 3.11 -2.36
CA ALA A 3 -6.51 2.38 -1.42
C ALA A 3 -6.92 1.06 -2.09
N SER A 4 -6.98 -0.03 -1.34
CA SER A 4 -7.32 -1.34 -1.89
C SER A 4 -8.79 -1.45 -2.27
N ASP A 5 -9.68 -0.77 -1.52
CA ASP A 5 -11.13 -1.03 -1.56
C ASP A 5 -11.44 -2.53 -1.26
N GLY A 6 -10.56 -3.18 -0.49
CA GLY A 6 -10.73 -4.57 -0.09
C GLY A 6 -11.93 -4.75 0.84
N THR A 7 -12.70 -5.80 0.60
CA THR A 7 -13.69 -6.30 1.57
C THR A 7 -13.05 -7.38 2.44
N PRO A 8 -13.58 -7.65 3.65
CA PRO A 8 -13.14 -8.79 4.45
C PRO A 8 -13.17 -10.09 3.65
N PHE A 9 -12.16 -10.93 3.84
CA PHE A 9 -12.16 -12.29 3.30
C PHE A 9 -13.13 -13.14 4.10
N VAL A 10 -14.08 -13.79 3.41
CA VAL A 10 -15.00 -14.77 4.00
C VAL A 10 -14.66 -16.12 3.38
N ASP A 11 -14.26 -17.08 4.21
CA ASP A 11 -13.81 -18.41 3.77
C ASP A 11 -12.72 -18.36 2.68
N GLY A 12 -11.78 -17.41 2.83
CA GLY A 12 -10.69 -17.19 1.88
C GLY A 12 -11.10 -16.52 0.56
N ARG A 13 -12.36 -16.06 0.44
CA ARG A 13 -12.88 -15.41 -0.78
C ARG A 13 -13.08 -13.91 -0.58
N ALA A 14 -12.55 -13.13 -1.53
CA ALA A 14 -12.83 -11.71 -1.75
C ALA A 14 -12.23 -11.31 -3.12
N HIS A 15 -12.25 -10.03 -3.47
CA HIS A 15 -11.51 -9.54 -4.63
C HIS A 15 -9.99 -9.50 -4.31
N PRO A 16 -9.07 -9.94 -5.21
CA PRO A 16 -7.62 -10.02 -4.96
C PRO A 16 -6.96 -8.68 -4.58
N ARG A 17 -7.59 -7.56 -4.94
CA ARG A 17 -7.22 -6.21 -4.49
C ARG A 17 -7.02 -6.10 -2.98
N GLY A 18 -7.77 -6.87 -2.19
CA GLY A 18 -7.63 -6.89 -0.73
C GLY A 18 -6.21 -7.26 -0.26
N ALA A 19 -5.56 -8.21 -0.94
CA ALA A 19 -4.23 -8.69 -0.58
C ALA A 19 -3.09 -8.13 -1.46
N GLY A 20 -3.42 -7.62 -2.66
CA GLY A 20 -2.40 -7.27 -3.67
C GLY A 20 -2.20 -5.79 -3.97
N SER A 21 -3.14 -4.88 -3.64
CA SER A 21 -3.14 -3.53 -4.23
C SER A 21 -1.84 -2.74 -4.11
N PHE A 22 -1.20 -2.72 -2.94
CA PHE A 22 0.02 -1.92 -2.74
C PHE A 22 1.24 -2.57 -3.41
N ALA A 23 1.39 -3.89 -3.30
CA ALA A 23 2.46 -4.62 -3.99
C ALA A 23 2.30 -4.51 -5.52
N ARG A 24 1.07 -4.52 -6.04
CA ARG A 24 0.79 -4.28 -7.46
C ARG A 24 1.22 -2.89 -7.91
N VAL A 25 0.98 -1.86 -7.10
CA VAL A 25 1.48 -0.50 -7.39
C VAL A 25 2.99 -0.47 -7.46
N LEU A 26 3.69 -1.11 -6.52
CA LEU A 26 5.16 -1.10 -6.48
C LEU A 26 5.80 -1.99 -7.56
N GLY A 27 5.30 -3.20 -7.77
CA GLY A 27 5.85 -4.12 -8.77
C GLY A 27 5.45 -3.74 -10.20
N ARG A 28 4.16 -3.59 -10.45
CA ARG A 28 3.67 -3.36 -11.82
C ARG A 28 3.78 -1.91 -12.23
N TYR A 29 3.20 -0.97 -11.47
CA TYR A 29 3.09 0.42 -11.92
C TYR A 29 4.38 1.22 -11.72
N VAL A 30 5.20 0.88 -10.73
CA VAL A 30 6.52 1.52 -10.52
C VAL A 30 7.64 0.80 -11.27
N ARG A 31 7.88 -0.48 -10.99
CA ARG A 31 9.04 -1.20 -11.57
C ARG A 31 8.82 -1.61 -13.04
N GLU A 32 7.70 -2.26 -13.37
CA GLU A 32 7.50 -2.83 -14.72
C GLU A 32 7.05 -1.80 -15.77
N GLU A 33 6.02 -1.02 -15.47
CA GLU A 33 5.42 -0.07 -16.42
C GLU A 33 6.05 1.32 -16.36
N GLY A 34 6.72 1.68 -15.24
CA GLY A 34 7.34 3.00 -15.05
C GLY A 34 6.36 4.18 -15.09
N THR A 35 5.05 3.92 -14.94
CA THR A 35 4.01 4.97 -14.98
C THR A 35 3.98 5.84 -13.73
N LEU A 36 4.60 5.38 -12.63
CA LEU A 36 4.85 6.13 -11.41
C LEU A 36 6.30 5.97 -10.97
N SER A 37 6.91 7.05 -10.46
CA SER A 37 8.17 6.91 -9.73
C SER A 37 7.93 6.29 -8.35
N LEU A 38 8.94 5.60 -7.81
CA LEU A 38 8.86 4.99 -6.47
C LEU A 38 8.44 6.01 -5.41
N MET A 39 9.06 7.19 -5.40
CA MET A 39 8.76 8.22 -4.40
C MET A 39 7.34 8.79 -4.53
N GLU A 40 6.81 8.91 -5.75
CA GLU A 40 5.39 9.32 -5.93
C GLU A 40 4.42 8.23 -5.48
N ALA A 41 4.72 6.96 -5.76
CA ALA A 41 3.91 5.85 -5.26
C ALA A 41 3.90 5.82 -3.73
N LEU A 42 5.08 5.88 -3.10
CA LEU A 42 5.22 5.93 -1.63
C LEU A 42 4.43 7.11 -1.05
N ARG A 43 4.61 8.33 -1.59
CA ARG A 43 3.85 9.51 -1.16
C ARG A 43 2.33 9.28 -1.24
N LYS A 44 1.83 8.66 -2.33
CA LYS A 44 0.39 8.40 -2.54
C LYS A 44 -0.18 7.34 -1.59
N MET A 45 0.65 6.45 -1.03
CA MET A 45 0.23 5.41 -0.07
C MET A 45 0.55 5.71 1.39
N THR A 46 1.43 6.68 1.71
CA THR A 46 1.81 7.05 3.09
C THR A 46 1.46 8.50 3.44
N LEU A 47 2.26 9.48 3.00
CA LEU A 47 2.19 10.87 3.45
C LEU A 47 0.92 11.59 2.96
N MET A 48 0.48 11.32 1.73
CA MET A 48 -0.72 11.94 1.16
C MET A 48 -2.00 11.60 1.93
N PRO A 49 -2.31 10.33 2.26
CA PRO A 49 -3.47 10.02 3.09
C PRO A 49 -3.33 10.55 4.52
N ALA A 50 -2.15 10.50 5.14
CA ALA A 50 -1.93 11.07 6.47
C ALA A 50 -2.24 12.58 6.50
N ARG A 51 -1.70 13.36 5.54
CA ARG A 51 -1.98 14.80 5.40
C ARG A 51 -3.44 15.10 5.12
N ARG A 52 -4.15 14.23 4.39
CA ARG A 52 -5.59 14.43 4.14
C ARG A 52 -6.41 14.34 5.43
N LEU A 53 -6.01 13.48 6.35
CA LEU A 53 -6.75 13.18 7.57
C LEU A 53 -6.32 14.03 8.78
N GLU A 54 -5.12 14.61 8.78
CA GLU A 54 -4.56 15.28 9.97
C GLU A 54 -5.36 16.47 10.52
N ASN A 55 -6.23 17.07 9.70
CA ASN A 55 -7.13 18.13 10.12
C ASN A 55 -8.37 17.63 10.88
N VAL A 56 -8.78 16.38 10.65
CA VAL A 56 -9.95 15.76 11.29
C VAL A 56 -9.56 14.72 12.34
N VAL A 57 -8.39 14.10 12.20
CA VAL A 57 -7.81 13.13 13.14
C VAL A 57 -6.40 13.60 13.50
N PRO A 58 -6.22 14.38 14.59
CA PRO A 58 -4.94 14.99 14.95
C PRO A 58 -3.76 14.02 15.03
N ALA A 59 -3.99 12.77 15.44
CA ALA A 59 -2.96 11.73 15.50
C ALA A 59 -2.30 11.44 14.13
N MET A 60 -2.98 11.72 13.01
CA MET A 60 -2.40 11.53 11.67
C MET A 60 -1.24 12.50 11.37
N ARG A 61 -1.07 13.58 12.17
CA ARG A 61 0.15 14.42 12.15
C ARG A 61 1.43 13.67 12.53
N GLY A 62 1.32 12.50 13.16
CA GLY A 62 2.43 11.61 13.48
C GLY A 62 2.63 10.44 12.50
N LYS A 63 1.71 10.20 11.54
CA LYS A 63 1.72 9.02 10.66
C LYS A 63 2.18 9.25 9.21
N GLY A 64 2.60 8.19 8.52
CA GLY A 64 2.88 8.20 7.08
C GLY A 64 4.17 8.94 6.69
N ARG A 65 5.11 9.11 7.62
CA ARG A 65 6.41 9.76 7.42
C ARG A 65 7.48 9.10 8.28
N VAL A 66 8.71 9.05 7.78
CA VAL A 66 9.88 8.55 8.52
C VAL A 66 10.64 9.75 9.06
N SER A 67 10.39 10.12 10.31
CA SER A 67 11.02 11.26 10.98
C SER A 67 11.04 11.06 12.49
N VAL A 68 11.99 11.69 13.17
CA VAL A 68 12.02 11.72 14.64
C VAL A 68 10.69 12.27 15.18
N GLY A 69 10.10 11.58 16.14
CA GLY A 69 8.80 11.94 16.74
C GLY A 69 7.55 11.46 15.99
N ALA A 70 7.71 10.80 14.83
CA ALA A 70 6.62 10.09 14.16
C ALA A 70 6.42 8.68 14.75
N ASP A 71 5.23 8.11 14.56
CA ASP A 71 4.97 6.71 14.90
C ASP A 71 5.81 5.79 14.01
N ALA A 72 6.33 4.70 14.58
CA ALA A 72 7.17 3.73 13.89
C ALA A 72 6.37 2.76 12.98
N ASP A 73 5.43 3.30 12.21
CA ASP A 73 4.64 2.57 11.20
C ASP A 73 5.52 2.36 9.95
N LEU A 74 6.37 1.32 9.97
CA LEU A 74 7.38 1.05 8.95
C LEU A 74 7.11 -0.26 8.21
N THR A 75 7.36 -0.25 6.90
CA THR A 75 7.33 -1.44 6.04
C THR A 75 8.65 -1.54 5.29
N MET A 76 9.28 -2.71 5.35
CA MET A 76 10.48 -3.05 4.59
C MET A 76 10.09 -3.96 3.42
N PHE A 77 10.57 -3.66 2.23
CA PHE A 77 10.34 -4.46 1.02
C PHE A 77 11.54 -4.33 0.09
N ASP A 78 11.72 -5.33 -0.78
CA ASP A 78 12.71 -5.28 -1.86
C ASP A 78 12.05 -4.66 -3.11
N PRO A 79 12.51 -3.49 -3.60
CA PRO A 79 11.92 -2.85 -4.78
C PRO A 79 12.04 -3.71 -6.04
N GLU A 80 13.04 -4.60 -6.12
CA GLU A 80 13.26 -5.47 -7.28
C GLU A 80 12.37 -6.72 -7.23
N ALA A 81 11.94 -7.15 -6.04
CA ALA A 81 11.17 -8.39 -5.87
C ALA A 81 9.68 -8.19 -5.56
N VAL A 82 9.27 -7.03 -5.04
CA VAL A 82 7.90 -6.80 -4.55
C VAL A 82 6.86 -7.05 -5.64
N VAL A 83 5.85 -7.88 -5.37
CA VAL A 83 4.83 -8.26 -6.35
C VAL A 83 3.53 -8.77 -5.71
N ASP A 84 2.40 -8.41 -6.29
CA ASP A 84 1.12 -9.02 -5.93
C ASP A 84 0.99 -10.43 -6.51
N ARG A 85 0.61 -11.39 -5.66
CA ARG A 85 0.36 -12.78 -6.09
C ARG A 85 -1.12 -13.12 -6.14
N ALA A 86 -1.95 -12.40 -5.39
CA ALA A 86 -3.39 -12.63 -5.32
C ALA A 86 -4.05 -12.62 -6.71
N THR A 87 -4.78 -13.70 -7.01
CA THR A 87 -5.57 -13.85 -8.24
C THR A 87 -7.05 -13.97 -7.92
N PHE A 88 -7.92 -13.98 -8.93
CA PHE A 88 -9.34 -14.27 -8.69
C PHE A 88 -9.58 -15.70 -8.17
N ALA A 89 -8.72 -16.66 -8.54
CA ALA A 89 -8.80 -18.04 -8.06
C ALA A 89 -8.24 -18.19 -6.64
N GLU A 90 -7.18 -17.43 -6.33
CA GLU A 90 -6.49 -17.44 -5.04
C GLU A 90 -6.40 -16.00 -4.47
N PRO A 91 -7.53 -15.40 -4.03
CA PRO A 91 -7.57 -13.97 -3.75
C PRO A 91 -6.93 -13.58 -2.41
N ALA A 92 -6.79 -14.53 -1.50
CA ALA A 92 -6.15 -14.32 -0.19
C ALA A 92 -4.64 -14.58 -0.22
N GLN A 93 -4.05 -14.87 -1.39
CA GLN A 93 -2.63 -15.16 -1.49
C GLN A 93 -1.80 -13.91 -1.11
N PRO A 94 -0.87 -14.03 -0.14
CA PRO A 94 -0.01 -12.91 0.24
C PRO A 94 0.88 -12.44 -0.91
N SER A 95 1.13 -11.13 -0.93
CA SER A 95 2.17 -10.55 -1.79
C SER A 95 3.56 -11.04 -1.34
N ALA A 96 4.53 -10.98 -2.24
CA ALA A 96 5.94 -11.24 -1.93
C ALA A 96 6.78 -9.97 -2.06
#